data_AF-A0AA37Q2B6-F1
#
_entry.id   AF-A0AA37Q2B6-F1
#
_cell.length_a   1.000
_cell.length_b   1.000
_cell.length_c   1.000
_cell.angle_alpha   90.00
_cell.angle_beta   90.00
_cell.angle_gamma   90.00
#
_symmetry.space_group_name_H-M   'P 1'
#
loop_
_entity.id
_entity.type
_entity.pdbx_description
1 polymer ?
#
loop_
_entity_poly.entity_id
_entity_poly.type
_entity_poly.pdbx_seq_one_letter_code
_entity_poly.pdbx_strand_id
1 'polypeptide(L)'
;MPTRFRTEGLGRVSSKVLAVLAGGGRVESRRQYPSRPELTLLTDAGVRKGVVTAAALQQLVAQKVVEPKVLSPDAIDYRVTHAGRATLQQLRHAAARTRRAW
;
A
#
# COMPACT_ATOMS: atom_id res chain seq x y z
N MET A 1 -25.00 -5.90 -18.98
CA MET A 1 -23.96 -6.68 -18.28
C MET A 1 -23.02 -5.70 -17.56
N PRO A 2 -22.86 -5.71 -16.22
CA PRO A 2 -21.86 -4.87 -15.59
C PRO A 2 -20.49 -5.54 -15.73
N THR A 3 -19.66 -4.98 -16.59
CA THR A 3 -18.24 -5.34 -16.69
C THR A 3 -17.62 -5.04 -15.32
N ARG A 4 -17.28 -6.12 -14.61
CA ARG A 4 -16.49 -6.08 -13.39
C ARG A 4 -15.25 -5.24 -13.71
N PHE A 5 -15.10 -4.09 -13.06
CA PHE A 5 -13.85 -3.35 -13.08
C PHE A 5 -12.77 -4.29 -12.53
N ARG A 6 -12.02 -4.90 -13.45
CA ARG A 6 -10.79 -5.63 -13.18
C ARG A 6 -9.82 -4.60 -12.59
N THR A 7 -9.78 -4.52 -11.26
CA THR A 7 -8.59 -4.04 -10.54
C THR A 7 -7.49 -5.09 -10.69
N GLU A 8 -7.09 -5.39 -11.92
CA GLU A 8 -6.11 -6.44 -12.23
C GLU A 8 -4.67 -6.05 -11.91
N GLY A 9 -4.38 -4.78 -11.61
CA GLY A 9 -3.03 -4.35 -11.25
C GLY A 9 -2.69 -4.50 -9.76
N LEU A 10 -3.66 -4.32 -8.87
CA LEU A 10 -3.42 -4.20 -7.42
C LEU A 10 -4.50 -4.97 -6.66
N GLY A 11 -4.15 -6.14 -6.11
CA GLY A 11 -5.06 -6.90 -5.25
C GLY A 11 -5.54 -6.09 -4.04
N ARG A 12 -6.63 -6.52 -3.38
CA ARG A 12 -7.24 -5.83 -2.22
C ARG A 12 -6.23 -5.47 -1.12
N VAL A 13 -5.25 -6.34 -0.90
CA VAL A 13 -4.15 -6.12 0.06
C VAL A 13 -3.29 -4.94 -0.37
N SER A 14 -2.89 -4.87 -1.64
CA SER A 14 -2.07 -3.79 -2.20
C SER A 14 -2.81 -2.44 -2.16
N SER A 15 -4.13 -2.42 -2.39
CA SER A 15 -4.93 -1.19 -2.25
C SER A 15 -4.98 -0.67 -0.81
N LYS A 16 -5.10 -1.56 0.19
CA LYS A 16 -5.11 -1.19 1.61
C LYS A 16 -3.75 -0.65 2.05
N VAL A 17 -2.67 -1.28 1.61
CA VAL A 17 -1.30 -0.82 1.86
C VAL A 17 -1.08 0.57 1.28
N LEU A 18 -1.44 0.75 0.00
CA LEU A 18 -1.31 2.03 -0.68
C LEU A 18 -2.09 3.15 0.02
N ALA A 19 -3.31 2.87 0.48
CA ALA A 19 -4.13 3.85 1.18
C ALA A 19 -3.51 4.32 2.50
N VAL A 20 -2.89 3.40 3.26
CA VAL A 20 -2.23 3.77 4.51
C VAL A 20 -0.94 4.53 4.25
N LEU A 21 -0.11 4.08 3.31
CA LEU A 21 1.11 4.80 2.93
C LEU A 21 0.81 6.19 2.36
N ALA A 22 -0.26 6.34 1.58
CA ALA A 22 -0.67 7.63 1.05
C ALA A 22 -1.18 8.59 2.13
N GLY A 23 -1.67 8.07 3.25
CA GLY A 23 -2.08 8.85 4.42
C GLY A 23 -0.93 9.17 5.38
N GLY A 24 0.33 9.06 4.96
CA GLY A 24 1.51 9.27 5.81
C GLY A 24 1.88 8.05 6.67
N GLY A 25 1.23 6.91 6.47
CA GLY A 25 1.62 5.67 7.13
C GLY A 25 2.99 5.17 6.67
N ARG A 26 3.58 4.31 7.49
CA ARG A 26 4.89 3.70 7.25
C ARG A 26 4.80 2.18 7.38
N VAL A 27 5.72 1.47 6.73
CA VAL A 27 5.89 0.03 6.94
C VAL A 27 7.07 -0.16 7.86
N GLU A 28 6.85 -0.86 8.97
CA GLU A 28 7.90 -1.20 9.92
C GLU A 28 8.20 -2.69 9.83
N SER A 29 9.46 -3.03 9.56
CA SER A 29 9.91 -4.42 9.58
C SER A 29 10.23 -4.82 11.01
N ARG A 30 9.33 -5.57 11.64
CA ARG A 30 9.66 -6.19 12.93
C ARG A 30 10.44 -7.46 12.64
N ARG A 31 11.77 -7.39 12.74
CA ARG A 31 12.64 -8.58 12.89
C ARG A 31 12.43 -9.24 14.26
N GLN A 32 11.18 -9.42 14.68
CA GLN A 32 10.84 -9.99 15.98
C GLN A 32 10.79 -11.52 15.92
N TYR A 33 10.73 -12.10 14.71
CA TYR A 33 10.76 -13.55 14.49
C TYR A 33 11.73 -13.89 13.34
N PRO A 34 12.85 -14.59 13.61
CA PRO A 34 13.87 -14.90 12.59
C PRO A 34 13.37 -15.80 11.46
N SER A 35 12.23 -16.49 11.64
CA SER A 35 11.64 -17.40 10.65
C SER A 35 10.56 -16.79 9.76
N ARG A 36 10.03 -15.60 10.10
CA ARG A 36 8.96 -14.92 9.35
C ARG A 36 9.10 -13.39 9.47
N PRO A 37 9.74 -12.71 8.50
CA PRO A 37 9.75 -11.25 8.49
C PRO A 37 8.34 -10.72 8.23
N GLU A 38 7.61 -10.38 9.29
CA GLU A 38 6.31 -9.73 9.21
C GLU A 38 6.48 -8.21 9.11
N LEU A 39 6.00 -7.64 8.00
CA LEU A 39 6.01 -6.19 7.81
C LEU A 39 4.71 -5.64 8.39
N THR A 40 4.80 -4.77 9.39
CA THR A 40 3.63 -4.16 10.00
C THR A 40 3.33 -2.83 9.34
N LEU A 41 2.08 -2.64 8.92
CA LEU A 41 1.60 -1.39 8.35
C LEU A 41 1.10 -0.50 9.49
N LEU A 42 1.75 0.64 9.68
CA LEU A 42 1.41 1.64 10.68
C LEU A 42 0.87 2.89 9.99
N THR A 43 -0.08 3.58 10.60
CA THR A 43 -0.41 4.96 10.20
C THR A 43 0.65 5.93 10.71
N ASP A 44 0.56 7.19 10.28
CA ASP A 44 1.35 8.30 10.80
C ASP A 44 1.26 8.43 12.34
N ALA A 45 0.06 8.23 12.91
CA ALA A 45 -0.16 8.20 14.36
C ALA A 45 0.35 6.94 15.09
N GLY A 46 1.16 6.09 14.43
CA GLY A 46 1.68 4.84 15.01
C GLY A 46 0.67 3.70 15.18
N VAL A 47 -0.58 3.87 14.70
CA VAL A 47 -1.64 2.86 14.83
C VAL A 47 -1.42 1.71 13.84
N ARG A 48 -1.42 0.48 14.34
CA ARG A 48 -1.35 -0.73 13.52
C ARG A 48 -2.60 -0.90 12.65
N LYS A 49 -2.43 -0.88 11.33
CA LYS A 49 -3.52 -1.09 10.34
C LYS A 49 -3.56 -2.50 9.78
N GLY A 50 -2.48 -3.27 9.93
CA GLY A 50 -2.42 -4.68 9.57
C GLY A 50 -1.00 -5.18 9.39
N VAL A 51 -0.91 -6.42 8.93
CA VAL A 51 0.34 -7.05 8.49
C VAL A 51 0.34 -7.09 6.96
N VAL A 52 1.52 -6.89 6.39
CA VAL A 52 1.79 -6.89 4.97
C VAL A 52 2.85 -7.92 4.70
N THR A 53 2.67 -8.69 3.63
CA THR A 53 3.68 -9.62 3.19
C THR A 53 4.74 -8.87 2.38
N ALA A 54 5.99 -9.30 2.47
CA ALA A 54 7.07 -8.75 1.64
C ALA A 54 6.73 -8.79 0.14
N ALA A 55 6.02 -9.85 -0.31
CA ALA A 55 5.57 -9.98 -1.69
C ALA A 55 4.62 -8.85 -2.14
N ALA A 56 3.63 -8.47 -1.32
CA ALA A 56 2.70 -7.40 -1.66
C ALA A 56 3.43 -6.05 -1.75
N LEU A 57 4.40 -5.82 -0.87
CA LEU A 57 5.22 -4.61 -0.89
C LEU A 57 6.17 -4.57 -2.10
N GLN A 58 6.79 -5.70 -2.44
CA GLN A 58 7.63 -5.85 -3.63
C GLN A 58 6.84 -5.61 -4.92
N GLN A 59 5.59 -6.07 -5.01
CA GLN A 59 4.72 -5.77 -6.16
C GLN A 59 4.47 -4.27 -6.32
N LEU A 60 4.21 -3.55 -5.21
CA LEU A 60 4.04 -2.10 -5.23
C LEU A 60 5.30 -1.37 -5.69
N VAL A 61 6.48 -1.87 -5.29
CA VAL A 61 7.78 -1.33 -5.73
C VAL A 61 8.03 -1.63 -7.21
N ALA A 62 7.77 -2.86 -7.66
CA ALA A 62 7.92 -3.27 -9.05
C ALA A 62 7.02 -2.45 -10.00
N GLN A 63 5.83 -2.09 -9.53
CA GLN A 63 4.89 -1.22 -10.27
C GLN A 63 5.23 0.27 -10.16
N LYS A 64 6.33 0.65 -9.50
CA LYS A 64 6.73 2.04 -9.23
C LYS A 64 5.67 2.87 -8.50
N VAL A 65 4.78 2.21 -7.77
CA VAL A 65 3.71 2.84 -6.98
C VAL A 65 4.26 3.33 -5.65
N VAL A 66 5.22 2.59 -5.09
CA VAL A 66 5.96 2.98 -3.87
C VAL A 66 7.45 2.82 -4.10
N GLU A 67 8.24 3.64 -3.42
CA GLU A 67 9.70 3.59 -3.45
C GLU A 67 10.23 3.31 -2.04
N PRO A 68 11.10 2.30 -1.87
CA PRO A 68 11.79 2.08 -0.61
C PRO A 68 12.84 3.17 -0.41
N LYS A 69 12.84 3.77 0.78
CA LYS A 69 13.89 4.66 1.28
C LYS A 69 14.56 3.98 2.45
N VAL A 70 15.79 3.50 2.23
CA VAL A 70 16.61 2.92 3.30
C VAL A 70 17.00 4.03 4.27
N LEU A 71 16.51 3.96 5.51
CA LEU A 71 16.89 4.90 6.57
C LEU A 71 18.08 4.37 7.37
N SER A 72 18.12 3.05 7.58
CA SER A 72 19.24 2.34 8.22
C SER A 72 19.27 0.87 7.73
N PRO A 73 20.33 0.10 8.02
CA PRO A 73 20.42 -1.31 7.63
C PRO A 73 19.24 -2.18 8.14
N ASP A 74 18.59 -1.73 9.21
CA ASP A 74 17.48 -2.42 9.85
C ASP A 74 16.12 -1.72 9.67
N ALA A 75 16.10 -0.52 9.07
CA ALA A 75 14.88 0.26 8.86
C ALA A 75 14.74 0.74 7.41
N ILE A 76 13.70 0.28 6.73
CA ILE A 76 13.33 0.69 5.38
C ILE A 76 11.98 1.39 5.47
N ASP A 77 11.96 2.67 5.11
CA ASP A 77 10.74 3.45 4.94
C ASP A 77 10.20 3.23 3.52
N TYR A 78 8.89 3.32 3.32
CA TYR A 78 8.26 3.12 2.01
C TYR A 78 7.38 4.31 1.70
N ARG A 79 7.69 5.03 0.62
CA ARG A 79 6.99 6.26 0.26
C ARG A 79 6.18 6.05 -1.00
N VAL A 80 4.97 6.62 -1.04
CA VAL A 80 4.14 6.59 -2.25
C VAL A 80 4.72 7.56 -3.27
N THR A 81 4.94 7.07 -4.49
CA THR A 81 5.45 7.89 -5.59
C THR A 81 4.36 8.81 -6.14
N HIS A 82 4.73 9.73 -7.03
CA HIS A 82 3.74 10.52 -7.76
C HIS A 82 2.78 9.63 -8.57
N ALA A 83 3.30 8.59 -9.23
CA ALA A 83 2.49 7.61 -9.95
C ALA A 83 1.52 6.87 -9.02
N GLY A 84 2.00 6.43 -7.84
CA GLY A 84 1.16 5.74 -6.87
C GLY A 84 0.04 6.62 -6.30
N ARG A 85 0.27 7.92 -6.12
CA ARG A 85 -0.77 8.89 -5.74
C ARG A 85 -1.83 9.03 -6.83
N ALA A 86 -1.42 9.10 -8.10
CA ALA A 86 -2.35 9.13 -9.23
C ALA A 86 -3.18 7.83 -9.29
N THR A 87 -2.56 6.66 -9.07
CA THR A 87 -3.28 5.37 -9.00
C THR A 87 -4.27 5.34 -7.84
N LEU A 88 -3.90 5.83 -6.65
CA LEU A 88 -4.81 5.92 -5.51
C LEU A 88 -5.99 6.86 -5.84
N GLN A 89 -5.73 8.00 -6.46
CA GLN A 89 -6.75 8.94 -6.87
C GLN A 89 -7.71 8.32 -7.89
N GLN A 90 -7.20 7.60 -8.89
CA GLN A 90 -8.01 6.84 -9.85
C GLN A 90 -8.89 5.79 -9.16
N LEU A 91 -8.34 5.02 -8.21
CA LEU A 91 -9.09 4.04 -7.42
C LEU A 91 -10.19 4.71 -6.59
N ARG A 92 -9.91 5.87 -5.98
CA ARG A 92 -10.91 6.65 -5.22
C ARG A 92 -12.01 7.20 -6.14
N HIS A 93 -11.66 7.73 -7.31
CA HIS A 93 -12.65 8.24 -8.26
C HIS A 93 -13.50 7.13 -8.87
N ALA A 94 -12.92 5.96 -9.17
CA ALA A 94 -13.68 4.79 -9.61
C ALA A 94 -14.70 4.35 -8.54
N ALA A 95 -14.32 4.39 -7.26
CA ALA A 95 -15.21 4.11 -6.14
C ALA A 95 -16.22 5.24 -5.83
N ALA A 96 -15.93 6.50 -6.21
CA ALA A 96 -16.81 7.64 -6.00
C ALA A 96 -17.83 7.82 -7.13
N ARG A 97 -17.47 7.51 -8.38
CA ARG A 97 -18.36 7.60 -9.55
C ARG A 97 -19.57 6.66 -9.44
N THR A 98 -19.44 5.59 -8.68
CA THR A 98 -20.52 4.65 -8.36
C THR A 98 -21.47 5.13 -7.26
N ARG A 99 -21.26 6.31 -6.65
CA ARG A 99 -22.20 6.95 -5.71
C ARG A 99 -23.04 8.10 -6.29
N ARG A 100 -22.84 8.46 -7.56
CA ARG A 100 -23.60 9.52 -8.27
C ARG A 100 -24.42 8.91 -9.41
N ALA A 101 -25.09 7.81 -9.11
CA ALA A 101 -26.10 7.17 -9.95
C ALA A 101 -27.29 6.73 -9.06
N TRP A 102 -27.51 7.49 -7.99
CA TRP A 102 -28.66 7.46 -7.10
C TRP A 102 -29.25 8.86 -7.10
#